data_AF-A0A7X3RA14-F1
#
_entry.id   AF-A0A7X3RA14-F1
#
_cell.length_a   1.000
_cell.length_b   1.000
_cell.length_c   1.000
_cell.angle_alpha   90.00
_cell.angle_beta   90.00
_cell.angle_gamma   90.00
#
_symmetry.space_group_name_H-M   'P 1'
#
loop_
_entity.id
_entity.type
_entity.pdbx_description
1 polymer ?
#
loop_
_entity_poly.entity_id
_entity_poly.type
_entity_poly.pdbx_seq_one_letter_code
_entity_poly.pdbx_strand_id
1 'polypeptide(L)'
;MKSSHRRRIPEDTYVGKVLRSYELLEERMKEIYFDFYRETYREGTALDNKTKELIAIAASLSAGCQNCLEGHLKKAMKYGADGAEIREAVAIAVGVAAATIVDRSDLANFEMNFNELLKKATGAEKAGSKT
;
A
#
# COMPACT_ATOMS: atom_id res chain seq x y z
N MET A 1 -32.65 -8.28 -29.20
CA MET A 1 -32.06 -7.53 -28.06
C MET A 1 -31.20 -8.48 -27.23
N LYS A 2 -29.89 -8.30 -27.23
CA LYS A 2 -28.96 -8.67 -26.14
C LYS A 2 -27.68 -7.87 -26.37
N SER A 3 -27.47 -6.93 -25.48
CA SER A 3 -26.50 -5.84 -25.55
C SER A 3 -25.06 -6.33 -25.50
N SER A 4 -24.22 -5.71 -26.33
CA SER A 4 -22.81 -5.38 -26.09
C SER A 4 -22.08 -6.17 -25.00
N HIS A 5 -21.45 -7.28 -25.38
CA HIS A 5 -20.28 -7.78 -24.64
C HIS A 5 -19.14 -6.80 -24.90
N ARG A 6 -19.07 -5.77 -24.05
CA ARG A 6 -17.92 -4.88 -23.95
C ARG A 6 -16.73 -5.77 -23.60
N ARG A 7 -15.92 -6.15 -24.60
CA ARG A 7 -14.66 -6.86 -24.38
C ARG A 7 -13.83 -6.01 -23.42
N ARG A 8 -13.66 -6.47 -22.17
CA ARG A 8 -12.67 -5.90 -21.26
C ARG A 8 -11.31 -6.11 -21.91
N ILE A 9 -10.56 -5.03 -22.02
CA ILE A 9 -9.17 -5.02 -22.44
C ILE A 9 -8.40 -5.89 -21.41
N PRO A 10 -7.54 -6.84 -21.80
CA PRO A 10 -6.70 -7.57 -20.85
C PRO A 10 -5.63 -6.60 -20.33
N GLU A 11 -5.78 -6.15 -19.09
CA GLU A 11 -4.96 -5.07 -18.51
C GLU A 11 -3.49 -5.45 -18.24
N ASP A 12 -3.06 -6.70 -18.51
CA ASP A 12 -1.72 -7.17 -18.16
C ASP A 12 -0.81 -7.60 -19.33
N THR A 13 -1.19 -7.35 -20.59
CA THR A 13 -0.32 -7.75 -21.71
C THR A 13 0.75 -6.70 -22.02
N TYR A 14 1.85 -6.68 -21.28
CA TYR A 14 3.10 -6.10 -21.80
C TYR A 14 3.67 -7.07 -22.85
N VAL A 15 3.51 -6.72 -24.13
CA VAL A 15 4.11 -7.44 -25.27
C VAL A 15 3.61 -8.90 -25.45
N GLY A 16 2.33 -9.16 -25.19
CA GLY A 16 1.72 -10.47 -25.48
C GLY A 16 2.24 -11.64 -24.62
N LYS A 17 2.99 -11.36 -23.56
CA LYS A 17 3.42 -12.35 -22.57
C LYS A 17 2.45 -12.35 -21.39
N VAL A 18 2.07 -13.54 -20.93
CA VAL A 18 1.28 -13.73 -19.71
C VAL A 18 2.21 -13.57 -18.52
N LEU A 19 1.91 -12.64 -17.61
CA LEU A 19 2.62 -12.53 -16.36
C LEU A 19 2.35 -13.77 -15.51
N ARG A 20 3.40 -14.57 -15.22
CA ARG A 20 3.30 -15.71 -14.30
C ARG A 20 4.04 -15.36 -13.01
N SER A 21 3.33 -15.42 -11.89
CA SER A 21 3.93 -15.18 -10.59
C SER A 21 4.95 -16.29 -10.24
N TYR A 22 6.01 -15.93 -9.51
CA TYR A 22 7.00 -16.86 -8.94
C TYR A 22 7.94 -17.56 -9.94
N GLU A 23 7.96 -17.21 -11.22
CA GLU A 23 8.82 -17.87 -12.23
C GLU A 23 10.33 -17.81 -11.93
N LEU A 24 10.78 -16.75 -11.25
CA LEU A 24 12.18 -16.55 -10.91
C LEU A 24 12.57 -17.19 -9.57
N LEU A 25 11.62 -17.77 -8.84
CA LEU A 25 11.93 -18.48 -7.60
C LEU A 25 12.31 -19.93 -7.92
N GLU A 26 13.42 -20.37 -7.32
CA GLU A 26 13.76 -21.79 -7.28
C GLU A 26 12.66 -22.58 -6.55
N GLU A 27 12.43 -23.83 -6.97
CA GLU A 27 11.23 -24.57 -6.58
C GLU A 27 11.13 -24.77 -5.05
N ARG A 28 12.23 -25.10 -4.37
CA ARG A 28 12.24 -25.24 -2.91
C ARG A 28 11.90 -23.91 -2.21
N MET A 29 12.43 -22.78 -2.69
CA MET A 29 12.09 -21.47 -2.12
C MET A 29 10.62 -21.10 -2.35
N LYS A 30 10.07 -21.44 -3.52
CA LYS A 30 8.66 -21.23 -3.85
C LYS A 30 7.73 -22.06 -2.96
N GLU A 31 8.07 -23.31 -2.68
CA GLU A 31 7.34 -24.17 -1.74
C GLU A 31 7.33 -23.58 -0.33
N ILE A 32 8.50 -23.18 0.20
CA ILE A 32 8.61 -22.56 1.53
C ILE A 32 7.77 -21.28 1.62
N TYR A 33 7.81 -20.45 0.58
CA TYR A 33 7.00 -19.23 0.53
C TYR A 33 5.49 -19.55 0.51
N PHE A 34 5.07 -20.56 -0.23
CA PHE A 34 3.66 -20.98 -0.23
C PHE A 34 3.22 -21.58 1.09
N ASP A 35 4.08 -22.31 1.78
CA ASP A 35 3.79 -22.85 3.11
C ASP A 35 3.57 -21.72 4.11
N PHE A 36 4.49 -20.74 4.12
CA PHE A 36 4.32 -19.51 4.90
C PHE A 36 3.01 -18.79 4.55
N TYR A 37 2.74 -18.58 3.26
CA TYR A 37 1.53 -17.89 2.83
C TYR A 37 0.25 -18.63 3.26
N ARG A 38 0.20 -19.96 3.11
CA ARG A 38 -0.94 -20.76 3.59
C ARG A 38 -1.14 -20.63 5.08
N GLU A 39 -0.06 -20.63 5.87
CA GLU A 39 -0.15 -20.48 7.32
C GLU A 39 -0.73 -19.12 7.73
N THR A 40 -0.42 -18.04 7.01
CA THR A 40 -1.02 -16.71 7.31
C THR A 40 -2.56 -16.70 7.17
N TYR A 41 -3.12 -17.56 6.31
CA TYR A 41 -4.56 -17.68 6.04
C TYR A 41 -5.23 -18.91 6.68
N ARG A 42 -4.54 -19.61 7.58
CA ARG A 42 -5.13 -20.71 8.33
C ARG A 42 -6.38 -20.25 9.11
N GLU A 43 -7.38 -21.12 9.17
CA GLU A 43 -8.63 -20.91 9.90
C GLU A 43 -8.47 -21.19 11.41
N GLY A 44 -9.45 -20.76 12.21
CA GLY A 44 -9.43 -20.94 13.68
C GLY A 44 -8.41 -20.06 14.41
N THR A 45 -7.91 -19.01 13.76
CA THR A 45 -7.03 -18.00 14.37
C THR A 45 -7.82 -16.81 14.92
N ALA A 46 -7.15 -15.90 15.63
CA ALA A 46 -7.78 -14.71 16.23
C ALA A 46 -8.46 -13.77 15.22
N LEU A 47 -8.00 -13.76 13.97
CA LEU A 47 -8.61 -13.00 12.87
C LEU A 47 -9.26 -13.96 11.89
N ASP A 48 -10.46 -13.61 11.42
CA ASP A 48 -11.10 -14.31 10.32
C ASP A 48 -10.49 -13.92 8.96
N ASN A 49 -10.82 -14.67 7.92
CA ASN A 49 -10.26 -14.42 6.58
C ASN A 49 -10.75 -13.10 5.98
N LYS A 50 -11.95 -12.61 6.33
CA LYS A 50 -12.44 -11.31 5.84
C LYS A 50 -11.56 -10.18 6.37
N THR A 51 -11.30 -10.17 7.68
CA THR A 51 -10.43 -9.19 8.33
C THR A 51 -8.99 -9.28 7.79
N LYS A 52 -8.46 -10.49 7.61
CA LYS A 52 -7.11 -10.67 7.02
C LYS A 52 -7.00 -10.06 5.62
N GLU A 53 -8.00 -10.26 4.76
CA GLU A 53 -7.98 -9.68 3.41
C GLU A 53 -8.14 -8.14 3.42
N LEU A 54 -8.94 -7.58 4.33
CA LEU A 54 -9.01 -6.12 4.51
C LEU A 54 -7.66 -5.52 4.94
N ILE A 55 -6.95 -6.19 5.85
CA ILE A 55 -5.58 -5.83 6.23
C ILE A 55 -4.65 -5.94 5.02
N ALA A 56 -4.76 -7.02 4.24
CA ALA A 56 -3.93 -7.26 3.07
C ALA A 56 -4.15 -6.21 1.97
N ILE A 57 -5.38 -5.70 1.79
CA ILE A 57 -5.69 -4.58 0.90
C ILE A 57 -4.93 -3.33 1.35
N ALA A 58 -5.05 -2.95 2.63
CA ALA A 58 -4.35 -1.78 3.17
C ALA A 58 -2.82 -1.92 3.07
N ALA A 59 -2.28 -3.10 3.40
CA ALA A 59 -0.85 -3.40 3.28
C ALA A 59 -0.36 -3.35 1.82
N SER A 60 -1.15 -3.87 0.88
CA SER A 60 -0.82 -3.84 -0.55
C SER A 60 -0.71 -2.40 -1.08
N LEU A 61 -1.64 -1.53 -0.66
CA LEU A 61 -1.62 -0.11 -1.00
C LEU A 61 -0.39 0.59 -0.41
N SER A 62 -0.12 0.40 0.88
CA SER A 62 1.01 1.01 1.56
C SER A 62 2.36 0.55 1.01
N ALA A 63 2.46 -0.71 0.56
CA ALA A 63 3.69 -1.24 -0.05
C ALA A 63 3.80 -0.97 -1.56
N GLY A 64 2.76 -0.45 -2.21
CA GLY A 64 2.74 -0.22 -3.66
C GLY A 64 2.64 -1.49 -4.52
N CYS A 65 2.18 -2.62 -3.97
CA CYS A 65 2.05 -3.87 -4.74
C CYS A 65 0.72 -3.94 -5.50
N GLN A 66 0.72 -3.48 -6.76
CA GLN A 66 -0.49 -3.45 -7.61
C GLN A 66 -1.10 -4.83 -7.85
N ASN A 67 -0.27 -5.84 -8.16
CA ASN A 67 -0.74 -7.21 -8.42
C ASN A 67 -1.31 -7.87 -7.16
N CYS A 68 -0.79 -7.53 -5.98
CA CYS A 68 -1.31 -8.02 -4.71
C CYS A 68 -2.73 -7.46 -4.46
N LEU A 69 -2.91 -6.16 -4.71
CA LEU A 69 -4.17 -5.47 -4.44
C LEU A 69 -5.36 -6.11 -5.15
N GLU A 70 -5.24 -6.40 -6.45
CA GLU A 70 -6.34 -7.02 -7.21
C GLU A 70 -6.72 -8.40 -6.64
N GLY A 71 -5.72 -9.21 -6.31
CA GLY A 71 -5.92 -10.52 -5.71
C GLY A 71 -6.65 -10.44 -4.35
N HIS A 72 -6.21 -9.53 -3.49
CA HIS A 72 -6.80 -9.34 -2.16
C HIS A 72 -8.21 -8.73 -2.21
N LEU A 73 -8.50 -7.83 -3.15
CA LEU A 73 -9.86 -7.32 -3.39
C LEU A 73 -10.83 -8.46 -3.74
N LYS A 74 -10.43 -9.35 -4.67
CA LYS A 74 -11.24 -10.51 -5.06
C LYS A 74 -11.48 -11.47 -3.90
N LYS A 75 -10.46 -11.75 -3.09
CA LYS A 75 -10.58 -12.63 -1.93
C LYS A 75 -11.42 -12.02 -0.81
N ALA A 76 -11.27 -10.73 -0.52
CA ALA A 76 -12.09 -10.03 0.47
C ALA A 76 -13.58 -10.19 0.14
N MET A 77 -13.97 -9.91 -1.12
CA MET A 77 -15.35 -10.11 -1.59
C MET A 77 -15.80 -11.57 -1.50
N LYS A 78 -14.91 -12.53 -1.79
CA LYS A 78 -15.20 -13.97 -1.62
C LYS A 78 -15.48 -14.34 -0.16
N TYR A 79 -14.80 -13.72 0.79
CA TYR A 79 -15.04 -13.90 2.23
C TYR A 79 -16.15 -13.00 2.79
N GLY A 80 -16.93 -12.35 1.93
CA GLY A 80 -18.10 -11.59 2.32
C GLY A 80 -17.83 -10.15 2.73
N ALA A 81 -16.65 -9.59 2.41
CA ALA A 81 -16.41 -8.17 2.57
C ALA A 81 -17.33 -7.38 1.63
N ASP A 82 -18.04 -6.39 2.17
CA ASP A 82 -18.84 -5.49 1.37
C ASP A 82 -18.02 -4.29 0.86
N GLY A 83 -18.65 -3.48 0.00
CA GLY A 83 -17.98 -2.32 -0.57
C GLY A 83 -17.66 -1.24 0.47
N ALA A 84 -18.41 -1.15 1.58
CA ALA A 84 -18.16 -0.17 2.62
C ALA A 84 -16.90 -0.55 3.43
N GLU A 85 -16.77 -1.81 3.81
CA GLU A 85 -15.58 -2.34 4.51
C GLU A 85 -14.32 -2.13 3.68
N ILE A 86 -14.38 -2.41 2.37
CA ILE A 86 -13.24 -2.19 1.46
C ILE A 86 -12.90 -0.70 1.37
N ARG A 87 -13.90 0.18 1.21
CA ARG A 87 -13.67 1.64 1.14
C ARG A 87 -13.06 2.18 2.43
N GLU A 88 -13.47 1.67 3.58
CA GLU A 88 -12.92 2.04 4.88
C GLU A 88 -11.46 1.60 5.01
N ALA A 89 -11.12 0.37 4.63
CA ALA A 89 -9.74 -0.10 4.60
C ALA A 89 -8.84 0.76 3.68
N VAL A 90 -9.35 1.15 2.51
CA VAL A 90 -8.65 2.08 1.60
C VAL A 90 -8.46 3.46 2.24
N ALA A 91 -9.49 4.01 2.88
CA ALA A 91 -9.41 5.31 3.55
C ALA A 91 -8.36 5.30 4.68
N ILE A 92 -8.30 4.21 5.46
CA ILE A 92 -7.26 4.01 6.49
C ILE A 92 -5.87 4.01 5.85
N ALA A 93 -5.66 3.28 4.76
CA ALA A 93 -4.38 3.24 4.05
C ALA A 93 -3.95 4.63 3.55
N VAL A 94 -4.88 5.41 2.99
CA VAL A 94 -4.64 6.80 2.59
C VAL A 94 -4.24 7.67 3.79
N GLY A 95 -4.96 7.54 4.92
CA GLY A 95 -4.65 8.29 6.14
C GLY A 95 -3.23 8.02 6.65
N VAL A 96 -2.82 6.75 6.71
CA VAL A 96 -1.46 6.35 7.13
C VAL A 96 -0.40 6.89 6.15
N ALA A 97 -0.65 6.80 4.85
CA ALA A 97 0.26 7.31 3.83
C ALA A 97 0.45 8.83 3.94
N ALA A 98 -0.63 9.59 4.15
CA ALA A 98 -0.57 11.03 4.34
C ALA A 98 0.16 11.41 5.64
N ALA A 99 -0.15 10.72 6.75
CA ALA A 99 0.51 10.94 8.03
C ALA A 99 2.03 10.70 7.97
N THR A 100 2.48 9.75 7.15
CA THR A 100 3.92 9.51 6.93
C THR A 100 4.64 10.74 6.36
N ILE A 101 3.97 11.54 5.52
CA ILE A 101 4.57 12.77 4.97
C ILE A 101 4.63 13.87 6.02
N VAL A 102 3.57 14.01 6.84
CA VAL A 102 3.54 14.96 7.95
C VAL A 102 4.66 14.65 8.94
N ASP A 103 4.75 13.40 9.40
CA ASP A 103 5.79 12.93 10.33
C ASP A 103 7.20 13.21 9.80
N ARG A 104 7.48 12.85 8.55
CA ARG A 104 8.78 13.13 7.93
C ARG A 104 9.09 14.62 7.84
N SER A 105 8.09 15.46 7.58
CA SER A 105 8.29 16.91 7.53
C SER A 105 8.55 17.50 8.92
N ASP A 106 7.90 16.98 9.95
CA ASP A 106 8.09 17.39 11.34
C ASP A 106 9.48 16.98 11.84
N LEU A 107 9.92 15.75 11.53
CA LEU A 107 11.27 15.27 11.83
C LEU A 107 12.33 16.12 11.13
N ALA A 108 12.16 16.42 9.83
CA ALA A 108 13.08 17.29 9.12
C ALA A 108 13.16 18.70 9.74
N ASN A 109 12.03 19.27 10.14
CA ASN A 109 12.01 20.56 10.84
C ASN A 109 12.71 20.50 12.20
N PHE A 110 12.50 19.43 12.97
CA PHE A 110 13.14 19.21 14.26
C PHE A 110 14.66 19.08 14.13
N GLU A 111 15.14 18.28 13.17
CA GLU A 111 16.58 18.06 12.95
C GLU A 111 17.28 19.28 12.34
N MET A 112 16.64 19.95 11.39
CA MET A 112 17.26 21.04 10.63
C MET A 112 17.05 22.43 11.25
N ASN A 113 16.17 22.55 12.25
CA ASN A 113 15.71 23.83 12.82
C ASN A 113 15.35 24.82 11.71
N PHE A 114 14.32 24.49 10.92
CA PHE A 114 13.96 25.20 9.69
C PHE A 114 13.86 26.73 9.87
N ASN A 115 13.33 27.19 11.00
CA ASN A 115 13.23 28.61 11.32
C ASN A 115 14.60 29.31 11.43
N GLU A 116 15.61 28.63 11.94
CA GLU A 116 16.98 29.16 12.01
C GLU A 116 17.63 29.18 10.62
N LEU A 117 17.42 28.14 9.82
CA LEU A 117 17.87 28.13 8.43
C LEU A 117 17.25 29.29 7.62
N LEU A 118 15.95 29.54 7.81
CA LEU A 118 15.27 30.68 7.19
C LEU A 118 15.86 32.03 7.63
N LYS A 119 16.14 32.22 8.93
CA LYS A 119 16.76 33.45 9.43
C LYS A 119 18.15 33.70 8.82
N LYS A 120 18.97 32.64 8.71
CA LYS A 120 20.29 32.71 8.07
C LYS A 120 20.18 33.02 6.58
N ALA A 121 19.27 32.36 5.87
CA ALA A 121 19.06 32.56 4.43
C ALA A 121 18.53 33.95 4.07
N THR A 122 17.67 34.54 4.92
CA THR A 122 17.07 35.87 4.69
C THR A 122 17.94 37.03 5.20
N GLY A 123 19.09 36.75 5.83
CA GLY A 123 20.00 37.79 6.33
C GLY A 123 19.50 38.52 7.60
N ALA A 124 18.44 38.03 8.24
CA ALA A 124 17.84 38.65 9.42
C ALA A 124 18.76 38.68 10.65
N GLU A 125 19.86 37.91 10.67
CA GLU A 125 20.87 37.94 11.74
C GLU A 125 21.67 39.27 11.80
N LYS A 126 21.78 40.04 10.71
CA LYS A 126 22.62 41.27 10.71
C LYS A 126 21.94 42.52 11.28
N ALA A 127 20.67 42.46 11.67
CA ALA A 127 19.93 43.63 12.14
C ALA A 127 19.98 43.86 13.67
N GLY A 128 20.54 42.92 14.45
CA GLY A 128 20.47 42.94 15.92
C GLY A 128 21.72 43.43 16.67
N SER A 129 22.80 43.84 15.99
CA SER A 129 24.05 44.28 16.65
C SER A 129 24.50 45.65 16.15
N LYS A 130 23.71 46.68 16.49
CA LYS A 130 24.15 48.08 16.53
C LYS A 130 23.31 48.85 17.55
N THR A 131 23.72 48.79 18.82
CA THR A 131 23.63 49.86 19.82
C THR A 131 24.60 49.54 20.94
#